data_AF-A0A376FHF3-F1
#
_entry.id   AF-A0A376FHF3-F1
#
_cell.length_a   1.000
_cell.length_b   1.000
_cell.length_c   1.000
_cell.angle_alpha   90.00
_cell.angle_beta   90.00
_cell.angle_gamma   90.00
#
_symmetry.space_group_name_H-M   'P 1'
#
loop_
_entity.id
_entity.type
_entity.pdbx_description
1 polymer ?
#
loop_
_entity_poly.entity_id
_entity_poly.type
_entity_poly.pdbx_seq_one_letter_code
_entity_poly.pdbx_strand_id
1 'polypeptide(L)' 'MYVLHHADKPNLYHGLPENPEISATVKFWKGIWKPLAAGRFCCHLRQRASSTTSALVRTAREEEDDNLHEEKDEVRK' A
#
# COMPACT_ATOMS: atom_id res chain seq x y z
N MET A 1 23.45 8.32 22.04
CA MET A 1 24.75 7.62 22.14
C MET A 1 25.20 7.74 23.58
N TYR A 2 25.38 6.63 24.30
CA TYR A 2 25.89 6.67 25.67
C TYR A 2 27.42 6.59 25.62
N VAL A 3 28.11 7.50 26.30
CA VAL A 3 29.58 7.44 26.43
C VAL A 3 29.87 6.64 27.68
N LEU A 4 30.17 5.35 27.51
CA LEU A 4 30.56 4.47 28.60
C LEU A 4 32.05 4.71 28.89
N HIS A 5 32.40 5.06 30.12
CA HIS A 5 33.80 5.27 30.51
C HIS A 5 34.64 4.00 30.39
N HIS A 6 34.01 2.81 30.38
CA HIS A 6 34.63 1.50 30.21
C HIS A 6 33.92 0.74 29.08
N ALA A 7 34.08 1.22 27.85
CA ALA A 7 33.46 0.64 26.66
C ALA A 7 33.83 -0.85 26.46
N ASP A 8 34.99 -1.29 26.94
CA ASP A 8 35.47 -2.68 26.86
C ASP A 8 34.79 -3.63 27.85
N LYS A 9 34.04 -3.11 28.84
CA LYS A 9 33.36 -3.93 29.88
C LYS A 9 31.93 -3.42 30.15
N PRO A 10 31.02 -3.52 29.17
CA PRO A 10 29.66 -2.99 29.29
C PRO A 10 28.82 -3.68 30.38
N ASN A 11 29.20 -4.90 30.80
CA ASN A 11 28.50 -5.66 31.85
C ASN A 11 28.54 -4.98 33.23
N LEU A 12 29.56 -4.15 33.51
CA LEU A 12 29.69 -3.40 34.77
C LEU A 12 28.57 -2.36 34.98
N TYR A 13 27.97 -1.88 33.89
CA TYR A 13 26.83 -0.98 33.94
C TYR A 13 25.56 -1.79 33.66
N HIS A 14 24.80 -2.08 34.72
CA HIS A 14 23.43 -2.58 34.64
C HIS A 14 23.20 -3.78 33.70
N GLY A 15 24.16 -4.70 33.57
CA GLY A 15 24.00 -5.92 32.77
C GLY A 15 23.75 -5.64 31.28
N LEU A 16 24.26 -4.52 30.75
CA LEU A 16 24.11 -4.20 29.34
C LEU A 16 24.72 -5.32 28.47
N PRO A 17 23.95 -5.91 27.53
CA PRO A 17 24.47 -6.92 26.63
C PRO A 17 25.56 -6.32 25.74
N GLU A 18 26.72 -6.99 25.69
CA GLU A 18 27.89 -6.56 24.92
C GLU A 18 27.63 -6.53 23.41
N ASN A 19 26.69 -7.35 22.93
CA ASN A 19 26.26 -7.36 21.53
C ASN A 19 24.74 -7.47 21.42
N PRO A 20 24.00 -6.34 21.43
CA PRO A 20 22.55 -6.36 21.36
C PRO A 20 22.09 -6.69 19.94
N GLU A 21 21.67 -7.93 19.71
CA GLU A 21 21.03 -8.32 18.45
C GLU A 21 19.50 -8.33 18.55
N ILE A 22 18.84 -7.96 17.46
CA ILE A 22 17.39 -8.15 17.32
C ILE A 22 17.11 -9.65 17.28
N SER A 23 16.29 -10.13 18.21
CA SER A 23 15.85 -11.53 18.30
C SER A 23 15.32 -12.08 16.97
N ALA A 24 15.67 -13.32 16.65
CA ALA A 24 15.27 -14.01 15.42
C ALA A 24 13.76 -14.04 15.21
N THR A 25 12.98 -14.17 16.29
CA THR A 25 11.50 -14.16 16.23
C THR A 25 10.95 -12.80 15.78
N VAL A 26 11.55 -11.71 16.24
CA VAL A 26 11.16 -10.34 15.84
C VAL A 26 11.56 -10.06 14.40
N LYS A 27 12.74 -10.55 13.97
CA LYS A 27 13.16 -10.50 12.56
C LYS A 27 12.17 -11.27 11.67
N PHE A 28 11.76 -12.46 12.09
CA PHE A 28 10.86 -13.33 11.36
C PHE A 28 9.47 -12.70 11.19
N TRP A 29 8.82 -12.26 12.28
CA TRP A 29 7.51 -11.63 12.14
C TRP A 29 7.63 -10.31 11.34
N LYS A 30 8.64 -9.48 11.57
CA LYS A 30 8.72 -8.19 10.85
C LYS A 30 9.01 -8.42 9.37
N GLY A 31 9.75 -9.46 9.03
CA GLY A 31 10.04 -9.88 7.67
C GLY A 31 8.77 -10.24 6.88
N ILE A 32 7.88 -11.04 7.47
CA ILE A 32 6.65 -11.50 6.80
C ILE A 32 5.62 -10.39 6.64
N TRP A 33 5.48 -9.51 7.64
CA TRP A 33 4.43 -8.49 7.64
C TRP A 33 4.63 -7.37 6.62
N LYS A 34 5.89 -7.00 6.31
CA LYS A 34 6.22 -5.93 5.35
C LYS A 34 5.70 -6.22 3.92
N PRO A 35 6.04 -7.35 3.27
CA PRO A 35 5.56 -7.67 1.92
C PRO A 35 4.06 -7.93 1.89
N LEU A 36 3.47 -8.50 2.95
CA LEU A 36 2.02 -8.70 3.04
C LEU A 36 1.26 -7.38 3.04
N ALA A 37 1.69 -6.41 3.86
CA ALA A 37 1.08 -5.09 3.91
C ALA A 37 1.26 -4.34 2.58
N ALA A 38 2.47 -4.35 2.01
CA ALA A 38 2.76 -3.72 0.73
C ALA A 38 1.96 -4.35 -0.43
N GLY A 39 1.85 -5.68 -0.44
CA GLY A 39 1.08 -6.42 -1.44
C GLY A 39 -0.42 -6.13 -1.37
N ARG A 40 -0.99 -6.10 -0.16
CA ARG A 40 -2.40 -5.71 0.04
C ARG A 40 -2.65 -4.26 -0.37
N PHE A 41 -1.76 -3.35 -0.01
CA PHE A 41 -1.89 -1.94 -0.40
C PHE A 41 -1.81 -1.77 -1.91
N CYS A 42 -0.85 -2.43 -2.57
CA CYS A 42 -0.71 -2.42 -4.03
C CYS A 42 -1.95 -3.02 -4.72
N CYS A 43 -2.43 -4.17 -4.24
CA CYS A 43 -3.62 -4.84 -4.76
C CYS A 43 -4.88 -3.98 -4.57
N HIS A 44 -5.01 -3.30 -3.43
CA HIS A 44 -6.10 -2.39 -3.16
C HIS A 44 -6.07 -1.15 -4.08
N LEU A 45 -4.90 -0.55 -4.28
CA LEU A 45 -4.71 0.53 -5.24
C LEU A 45 -5.04 0.09 -6.68
N ARG A 46 -4.64 -1.13 -7.06
CA ARG A 46 -4.95 -1.71 -8.37
C ARG A 46 -6.45 -1.90 -8.57
N GLN A 47 -7.15 -2.39 -7.56
CA GLN A 47 -8.60 -2.61 -7.60
C GLN A 47 -9.37 -1.28 -7.65
N ARG A 48 -8.89 -0.28 -6.90
CA ARG A 48 -9.44 1.09 -6.92
C ARG A 48 -9.24 1.79 -8.27
N ALA A 49 -8.08 1.60 -8.90
CA ALA A 49 -7.83 2.13 -10.25
C ALA A 49 -8.77 1.51 -11.29
N SER A 50 -9.06 0.20 -11.17
CA SER A 50 -9.97 -0.50 -12.08
C SER A 50 -11.43 -0.04 -11.95
N SER A 51 -11.89 0.34 -10.75
CA SER A 51 -13.27 0.81 -10.54
C SER A 51 -13.56 2.18 -11.19
N THR A 52 -12.55 3.02 -11.40
CA THR A 52 -12.74 4.33 -12.05
C THR A 52 -12.80 4.22 -13.58
N THR A 53 -12.08 3.28 -14.19
CA THR A 53 -12.13 3.06 -15.65
C THR A 53 -13.49 2.51 -16.10
N SER A 54 -14.12 1.61 -15.33
CA SER A 54 -15.46 1.12 -15.65
C SER A 54 -16.56 2.16 -15.47
N ALA A 55 -16.34 3.17 -14.64
CA ALA A 55 -17.27 4.30 -14.50
C ALA A 55 -17.13 5.26 -15.69
N LEU A 56 -15.91 5.63 -16.07
CA LEU A 56 -15.64 6.52 -17.22
C LEU A 56 -16.07 5.91 -18.57
N VAL A 57 -15.91 4.60 -18.78
CA VAL A 57 -16.30 3.94 -20.04
C VAL A 57 -17.80 3.65 -20.13
N ARG A 58 -18.51 3.61 -18.99
CA ARG A 58 -19.98 3.46 -18.96
C ARG A 58 -20.67 4.81 -19.21
N THR A 59 -20.21 5.89 -18.57
CA THR A 59 -20.79 7.23 -18.80
C THR A 59 -20.54 7.73 -20.22
N ALA A 60 -19.38 7.41 -20.81
CA ALA A 60 -19.08 7.78 -22.21
C ALA A 60 -19.88 6.98 -23.26
N ARG A 61 -20.49 5.84 -22.89
CA ARG A 61 -21.33 5.05 -23.80
C ARG A 61 -22.80 5.47 -23.72
N GLU A 62 -23.27 5.90 -22.55
CA GLU A 62 -24.63 6.44 -22.37
C GLU A 62 -24.82 7.78 -23.11
N GLU A 63 -23.80 8.65 -23.17
CA GLU A 63 -23.89 9.92 -23.91
C GLU A 63 -23.96 9.73 -25.44
N GLU A 64 -23.30 8.72 -26.02
CA GLU A 64 -23.42 8.41 -27.45
C GLU A 64 -24.77 7.76 -27.78
N ASP A 65 -25.26 6.83 -26.95
CA ASP A 65 -26.55 6.16 -27.18
C ASP A 65 -27.73 7.15 -27.04
N ASP A 66 -27.73 8.07 -26.07
CA ASP A 66 -28.78 9.09 -25.90
C ASP A 66 -28.77 10.14 -27.03
N ASN A 67 -27.59 10.58 -27.50
CA ASN A 67 -27.50 11.57 -28.59
C ASN A 67 -27.95 10.99 -29.94
N LEU A 68 -27.72 9.70 -30.18
CA LEU A 68 -28.22 8.95 -31.34
C LEU A 68 -29.75 8.76 -31.35
N HIS A 69 -30.38 8.75 -30.18
CA HIS A 69 -31.83 8.69 -30.06
C HIS A 69 -32.49 10.05 -30.34
N GLU A 70 -31.86 11.15 -29.93
CA GLU A 70 -32.34 12.52 -30.21
C GLU A 70 -32.24 12.89 -31.71
N GLU A 71 -31.12 12.59 -32.38
CA GLU A 71 -30.92 12.92 -33.80
C GLU A 71 -31.95 12.24 -34.71
N LYS A 72 -32.32 10.99 -34.40
CA LYS A 72 -33.29 10.22 -35.19
C LYS A 72 -34.73 10.71 -35.08
N ASP A 73 -35.10 11.32 -33.95
CA ASP A 73 -36.44 11.85 -33.73
C ASP A 73 -36.58 13.29 -34.26
N GLU A 74 -35.47 14.03 -34.37
CA GLU A 74 -35.44 15.35 -35.03
C GLU A 74 -35.50 15.24 -36.55
N VAL A 75 -34.84 14.23 -37.16
CA VAL A 75 -34.89 13.96 -38.61
C VAL A 75 -36.26 13.42 -39.08
N ARG A 76 -37.14 12.99 -38.16
CA ARG A 76 -38.47 12.42 -38.47
C ARG A 76 -39.62 13.44 -38.38
N LYS A 77 -39.37 14.69 -38.00
CA LYS A 77 -40.37 15.78 -38.08
C LYS A 77 -40.16 16.63 -39.32
#